data_AF-A0A9E1VFR7-F1
#
_entry.id   AF-A0A9E1VFR7-F1
#
_cell.length_a   1.000
_cell.length_b   1.000
_cell.length_c   1.000
_cell.angle_alpha   90.00
_cell.angle_beta   90.00
_cell.angle_gamma   90.00
#
_symmetry.space_group_name_H-M   'P 1'
#
loop_
_entity.id
_entity.type
_entity.pdbx_description
1 polymer ?
#
loop_
_entity_poly.entity_id
_entity_poly.type
_entity_poly.pdbx_seq_one_letter_code
_entity_poly.pdbx_strand_id
1 'polypeptide(L)'
;KGTHNAVIFAIALIFSGAVGNIIDSVFYGVVFNTPIGTNLATLFSDRPYGELFYGKVVDMFYFPIWEGNLPDWIPFIGGDFFRFFNYIFNPADAYITTGVALLFIFSKTAFPKEEKVIE
;
A
#
# COMPACT_ATOMS: atom_id res chain seq x y z
N LYS A 1 31.85 13.05 -1.46
CA LYS A 1 31.30 11.85 -0.77
C LYS A 1 30.08 11.41 -1.56
N GLY A 2 30.10 10.22 -2.15
CA GLY A 2 28.94 9.71 -2.89
C GLY A 2 27.76 9.41 -1.96
N THR A 3 26.55 9.62 -2.44
CA THR A 3 25.32 9.27 -1.73
C THR A 3 25.31 7.77 -1.42
N HIS A 4 24.90 7.38 -0.21
CA HIS A 4 24.87 5.97 0.21
C HIS A 4 23.89 5.18 -0.68
N ASN A 5 24.30 4.01 -1.17
CA ASN A 5 23.50 3.19 -2.10
C ASN A 5 22.08 2.91 -1.57
N ALA A 6 21.90 2.81 -0.25
CA ALA A 6 20.58 2.64 0.36
C ALA A 6 19.60 3.78 0.04
N VAL A 7 20.07 5.02 -0.12
CA VAL A 7 19.22 6.16 -0.51
C VAL A 7 18.78 6.01 -1.97
N ILE A 8 19.67 5.53 -2.85
CA ILE A 8 19.34 5.26 -4.26
C ILE A 8 18.29 4.15 -4.35
N PHE A 9 18.48 3.06 -3.62
CA PHE A 9 17.50 1.97 -3.53
C PHE A 9 16.16 2.45 -2.96
N ALA A 10 16.18 3.30 -1.93
CA ALA A 10 14.97 3.84 -1.33
C ALA A 10 14.14 4.66 -2.32
N ILE A 11 14.80 5.54 -3.09
CA ILE A 11 14.15 6.34 -4.13
C ILE A 11 13.60 5.44 -5.24
N ALA A 12 14.37 4.44 -5.67
CA ALA A 12 13.93 3.48 -6.69
C ALA A 12 12.71 2.67 -6.25
N LEU A 13 12.65 2.24 -4.98
CA LEU A 13 11.51 1.52 -4.41
C LEU A 13 10.25 2.38 -4.38
N ILE A 14 10.36 3.63 -3.91
CA ILE A 14 9.23 4.57 -3.89
C ILE A 14 8.73 4.85 -5.31
N PHE A 15 9.65 5.09 -6.24
CA PHE A 15 9.30 5.35 -7.64
C PHE A 15 8.62 4.14 -8.29
N SER A 16 9.18 2.94 -8.12
CA SER A 16 8.61 1.71 -8.65
C SER A 16 7.22 1.43 -8.05
N GLY A 17 7.02 1.67 -6.75
CA GLY A 17 5.71 1.51 -6.12
C GLY A 17 4.69 2.54 -6.61
N ALA A 18 5.08 3.81 -6.75
CA ALA A 18 4.19 4.84 -7.30
C ALA A 18 3.78 4.56 -8.75
N VAL A 19 4.74 4.12 -9.59
CA VAL A 19 4.46 3.67 -10.97
C VAL A 19 3.54 2.45 -10.96
N GLY A 20 3.78 1.48 -10.07
CA GLY A 20 2.91 0.32 -9.89
C GLY A 20 1.47 0.72 -9.57
N ASN A 21 1.26 1.63 -8.60
CA ASN A 21 -0.07 2.14 -8.24
C ASN A 21 -0.75 2.91 -9.39
N ILE A 22 0.01 3.64 -10.21
CA ILE A 22 -0.52 4.30 -11.41
C ILE A 22 -0.94 3.26 -12.46
N ILE A 23 -0.10 2.26 -12.73
CA ILE A 23 -0.41 1.17 -13.66
C ILE A 23 -1.64 0.40 -13.17
N ASP A 24 -1.72 0.08 -11.89
CA ASP A 24 -2.86 -0.63 -11.31
C ASP A 24 -4.15 0.17 -11.42
N SER A 25 -4.09 1.48 -11.17
CA SER A 25 -5.24 2.38 -11.33
C SER A 25 -5.69 2.58 -12.78
N VAL A 26 -4.81 2.36 -13.76
CA VAL A 26 -5.07 2.59 -15.20
C VAL A 26 -5.44 1.31 -15.94
N PHE A 27 -4.81 0.18 -15.63
CA PHE A 27 -4.94 -1.06 -16.40
C PHE A 27 -5.81 -2.12 -15.72
N TYR A 28 -5.80 -2.24 -14.38
CA TYR A 28 -6.57 -3.30 -13.73
C TYR A 28 -8.08 -3.00 -13.68
N GLY A 29 -8.50 -1.73 -13.71
CA GLY A 29 -9.91 -1.35 -13.88
C GLY A 29 -10.50 -1.73 -15.24
N VAL A 30 -9.65 -2.00 -16.24
CA VAL A 30 -10.05 -2.44 -17.59
C VAL A 30 -10.07 -3.96 -17.71
N VAL A 31 -9.26 -4.67 -16.91
CA VAL A 31 -9.07 -6.13 -16.99
C VAL A 31 -9.91 -6.90 -15.96
N PHE A 32 -10.20 -6.33 -14.80
CA PHE A 32 -10.91 -7.00 -13.70
C PHE A 32 -12.27 -6.37 -13.40
N ASN A 33 -13.30 -7.22 -13.31
CA ASN A 33 -14.63 -6.80 -12.88
C ASN A 33 -14.72 -6.66 -11.36
N THR A 34 -15.43 -5.64 -10.87
CA THR A 34 -15.70 -5.51 -9.43
C THR A 34 -16.57 -6.67 -8.95
N PRO A 35 -16.20 -7.35 -7.87
CA PRO A 35 -17.04 -8.37 -7.30
C PRO A 35 -18.27 -7.75 -6.65
N ILE A 36 -19.45 -8.24 -7.03
CA ILE A 36 -20.67 -7.99 -6.28
C ILE A 36 -20.62 -8.90 -5.04
N GLY A 37 -20.51 -8.30 -3.85
CA GLY A 37 -20.46 -9.01 -2.57
C GLY A 37 -19.08 -9.55 -2.22
N THR A 38 -19.01 -10.73 -1.61
CA THR A 38 -17.79 -11.42 -1.14
C THR A 38 -17.05 -12.21 -2.24
N ASN A 39 -17.29 -11.91 -3.51
CA ASN A 39 -16.66 -12.66 -4.60
C ASN A 39 -15.26 -12.13 -4.92
N LEU A 40 -14.40 -13.00 -5.44
CA LEU A 40 -13.07 -12.62 -5.95
C LEU A 40 -13.21 -12.09 -7.38
N ALA A 41 -12.44 -11.08 -7.75
CA ALA A 41 -12.46 -10.51 -9.10
C ALA A 41 -12.11 -11.59 -10.14
N THR A 42 -12.98 -11.79 -11.14
CA THR A 42 -12.81 -12.83 -12.17
C THR A 42 -12.14 -12.24 -13.41
N LEU A 43 -11.05 -12.84 -13.86
CA LEU A 43 -10.34 -12.51 -15.09
C LEU A 43 -11.22 -12.90 -16.30
N PHE A 44 -11.42 -11.98 -17.26
CA PHE A 44 -12.25 -12.15 -18.48
C PHE A 44 -13.77 -12.35 -18.25
N SER A 45 -14.40 -11.39 -17.59
CA SER A 45 -15.87 -11.32 -17.52
C SER A 45 -16.50 -10.84 -18.83
N ASP A 46 -17.60 -11.48 -19.26
CA ASP A 46 -18.41 -11.10 -20.43
C ASP A 46 -19.08 -9.70 -20.33
N ARG A 47 -18.95 -9.01 -19.18
CA ARG A 47 -19.49 -7.65 -18.96
C ARG A 47 -18.44 -6.72 -18.32
N PRO A 48 -17.66 -5.95 -19.09
CA PRO A 48 -16.64 -5.05 -18.54
C PRO A 48 -17.25 -3.90 -17.71
N TYR A 49 -16.50 -3.42 -16.71
CA TYR A 49 -17.02 -2.65 -15.57
C TYR A 49 -17.24 -1.14 -15.79
N GLY A 50 -16.53 -0.51 -16.72
CA GLY A 50 -16.58 0.95 -16.84
C GLY A 50 -15.42 1.47 -17.68
N GLU A 51 -15.65 2.62 -18.30
CA GLU A 51 -14.71 3.29 -19.18
C GLU A 51 -13.34 3.53 -18.52
N LEU A 52 -12.29 3.58 -19.35
CA LEU A 52 -10.94 4.00 -18.98
C LEU A 52 -11.01 5.23 -18.04
N PHE A 53 -10.16 5.28 -16.99
CA PHE A 53 -9.93 6.44 -16.09
C PHE A 53 -10.81 6.64 -14.83
N TYR A 54 -11.38 5.61 -14.19
CA TYR A 54 -12.07 5.79 -12.89
C TYR A 54 -11.18 5.81 -11.63
N GLY A 55 -9.85 5.63 -11.78
CA GLY A 55 -8.89 5.95 -10.71
C GLY A 55 -9.04 5.15 -9.42
N LYS A 56 -9.52 3.90 -9.49
CA LYS A 56 -9.53 3.00 -8.33
C LYS A 56 -8.31 2.08 -8.39
N VAL A 57 -7.43 2.20 -7.39
CA VAL A 57 -6.31 1.26 -7.17
C VAL A 57 -6.93 -0.10 -6.84
N VAL A 58 -6.52 -1.16 -7.55
CA VAL A 58 -6.97 -2.51 -7.23
C VAL A 58 -6.17 -3.02 -6.05
N ASP A 59 -6.87 -3.12 -4.95
CA ASP A 59 -6.46 -3.74 -3.70
C ASP A 59 -6.34 -5.26 -3.89
N MET A 60 -5.11 -5.77 -4.05
CA MET A 60 -4.86 -7.13 -4.54
C MET A 60 -5.06 -8.23 -3.48
N PHE A 61 -4.84 -7.91 -2.21
CA PHE A 61 -4.78 -8.93 -1.17
C PHE A 61 -5.41 -8.46 0.13
N TYR A 62 -6.30 -9.30 0.66
CA TYR A 62 -7.00 -9.08 1.93
C TYR A 62 -6.59 -10.18 2.93
N PHE A 63 -5.98 -9.79 4.05
CA PHE A 63 -5.52 -10.74 5.09
C PHE A 63 -6.04 -10.40 6.48
N PRO A 64 -7.28 -10.78 6.84
CA PRO A 64 -7.70 -10.76 8.23
C PRO A 64 -6.88 -11.79 9.03
N ILE A 65 -6.09 -11.31 10.01
CA ILE A 65 -5.20 -12.17 10.81
C ILE A 65 -5.98 -12.95 11.88
N TRP A 66 -7.06 -12.35 12.40
CA TRP A 66 -7.90 -13.01 13.39
C TRP A 66 -9.32 -12.46 13.33
N GLU A 67 -10.32 -13.33 13.44
CA GLU A 67 -11.72 -12.94 13.58
C GLU A 67 -12.39 -13.74 14.68
N GLY A 68 -13.16 -13.06 15.52
CA GLY A 68 -13.85 -13.69 16.63
C GLY A 68 -14.49 -12.66 17.56
N ASN A 69 -15.34 -13.14 18.47
CA ASN A 69 -15.88 -12.29 19.51
C ASN A 69 -14.79 -11.97 20.53
N LEU A 70 -14.71 -10.71 20.92
CA LEU A 70 -13.81 -10.28 21.98
C LEU A 70 -14.25 -10.91 23.30
N PRO A 71 -13.30 -11.30 24.17
CA PRO A 71 -13.64 -11.81 25.49
C PRO A 71 -14.49 -10.82 26.29
N ASP A 72 -15.53 -11.32 26.98
CA ASP A 72 -16.49 -10.49 27.75
C ASP A 72 -15.85 -9.66 28.87
N TRP A 73 -14.63 -10.01 29.28
CA TRP A 73 -13.89 -9.29 30.32
C TRP A 73 -13.25 -7.98 29.84
N ILE A 74 -13.26 -7.69 28.52
CA ILE A 74 -12.75 -6.43 27.98
C ILE A 74 -13.80 -5.32 28.19
N PRO A 75 -13.48 -4.25 28.93
CA PRO A 75 -14.43 -3.16 29.14
C PRO A 75 -14.76 -2.46 27.81
N PHE A 76 -16.02 -2.03 27.67
CA PHE A 76 -16.60 -1.29 26.53
C PHE A 76 -16.81 -2.05 25.22
N ILE A 77 -15.99 -3.05 24.90
CA ILE A 77 -16.02 -3.78 23.60
C ILE A 77 -16.04 -5.32 23.78
N GLY A 78 -16.12 -5.82 25.01
CA GLY A 78 -16.22 -7.25 25.30
C GLY A 78 -17.53 -7.85 24.79
N GLY A 79 -17.46 -9.04 24.20
CA GLY A 79 -18.60 -9.72 23.57
C GLY A 79 -18.85 -9.32 22.11
N ASP A 80 -18.30 -8.20 21.64
CA ASP A 80 -18.47 -7.75 20.26
C ASP A 80 -17.64 -8.57 19.26
N PHE A 81 -18.19 -8.80 18.08
CA PHE A 81 -17.47 -9.42 16.97
C PHE A 81 -16.38 -8.46 16.46
N PHE A 82 -15.12 -8.91 16.54
CA PHE A 82 -13.97 -8.14 16.11
C PHE A 82 -13.17 -8.91 15.07
N ARG A 83 -12.73 -8.18 14.03
CA ARG A 83 -11.75 -8.68 13.08
C ARG A 83 -10.48 -7.87 13.21
N PHE A 84 -9.41 -8.53 13.64
CA PHE A 84 -8.07 -7.96 13.75
C PHE A 84 -7.36 -8.00 12.39
N PHE A 85 -6.78 -6.86 12.01
CA PHE A 85 -5.97 -6.70 10.80
C PHE A 85 -6.77 -6.80 9.48
N ASN A 86 -7.85 -6.01 9.33
CA ASN A 86 -8.59 -5.88 8.05
C ASN A 86 -7.85 -4.97 7.04
N TYR A 87 -6.54 -5.15 6.87
CA TYR A 87 -5.79 -4.35 5.92
C TYR A 87 -5.85 -4.98 4.54
N ILE A 88 -6.04 -4.14 3.52
CA ILE A 88 -5.96 -4.54 2.13
C ILE A 88 -4.66 -3.97 1.59
N PHE A 89 -3.80 -4.80 1.01
CA PHE A 89 -2.48 -4.38 0.56
C PHE A 89 -2.28 -4.64 -0.93
N ASN A 90 -1.54 -3.71 -1.54
CA ASN A 90 -0.92 -3.88 -2.84
C ASN A 90 0.61 -4.01 -2.66
N PRO A 91 1.32 -4.85 -3.44
CA PRO A 91 2.79 -4.86 -3.46
C PRO A 91 3.43 -3.47 -3.63
N ALA A 92 2.77 -2.57 -4.36
CA ALA A 92 3.19 -1.19 -4.51
C ALA A 92 3.28 -0.43 -3.17
N ASP A 93 2.31 -0.61 -2.28
CA ASP A 93 2.31 0.03 -0.96
C ASP A 93 3.44 -0.50 -0.07
N ALA A 94 3.78 -1.79 -0.21
CA ALA A 94 4.93 -2.38 0.49
C ALA A 94 6.26 -1.78 0.01
N TYR A 95 6.42 -1.56 -1.31
CA TYR A 95 7.62 -0.93 -1.86
C TYR A 95 7.75 0.54 -1.43
N ILE A 96 6.66 1.30 -1.46
CA ILE A 96 6.63 2.69 -0.98
C ILE A 96 7.00 2.73 0.51
N THR A 97 6.35 1.92 1.34
CA THR A 97 6.59 1.87 2.79
C THR A 97 8.05 1.53 3.11
N THR A 98 8.60 0.52 2.43
CA THR A 98 10.01 0.12 2.61
C THR A 98 10.97 1.22 2.19
N GLY A 99 10.73 1.87 1.05
CA GLY A 99 11.57 2.97 0.58
C GLY A 99 11.53 4.18 1.51
N VAL A 100 10.35 4.56 2.01
CA VAL A 100 10.21 5.66 2.99
C VAL A 100 10.94 5.32 4.29
N ALA A 101 10.80 4.09 4.80
CA ALA A 101 11.53 3.65 5.99
C ALA A 101 13.06 3.74 5.81
N LEU A 102 13.57 3.34 4.64
CA LEU A 102 14.99 3.48 4.31
C LEU A 102 15.44 4.95 4.27
N LEU A 103 14.64 5.86 3.71
CA LEU A 103 14.95 7.30 3.74
C LEU A 103 14.99 7.86 5.16
N PHE A 104 14.10 7.41 6.05
CA PHE A 104 14.14 7.80 7.46
C PHE A 104 15.40 7.32 8.17
N ILE A 105 15.77 6.04 7.98
CA ILE A 105 16.98 5.44 8.57
C ILE A 105 18.24 6.16 8.07
N PHE A 106 18.32 6.46 6.78
CA PHE A 106 19.46 7.13 6.15
C PHE A 106 19.28 8.65 6.00
N SER A 107 18.43 9.27 6.82
CA SER A 107 18.01 10.67 6.70
C SER A 107 19.19 11.66 6.66
N LYS A 108 20.25 11.44 7.45
CA LYS A 108 21.45 12.30 7.45
C LYS A 108 22.21 12.29 6.13
N THR A 109 22.15 11.19 5.39
CA THR A 109 22.80 11.05 4.08
C THR A 109 21.85 11.44 2.95
N ALA A 110 20.56 11.16 3.10
CA ALA A 110 19.52 11.57 2.16
C ALA A 110 19.31 13.09 2.18
N PHE A 111 19.40 13.72 3.36
CA PHE A 111 19.19 15.15 3.59
C PHE A 111 20.35 15.73 4.44
N PRO A 112 21.52 15.97 3.84
CA PRO A 112 22.63 16.63 4.53
C PRO A 112 22.19 18.03 4.98
N LYS A 113 22.42 18.38 6.24
CA LYS A 113 22.19 19.75 6.70
C LYS A 113 23.24 20.66 6.09
N GLU A 114 22.83 21.77 5.49
CA GLU A 114 23.76 22.84 5.13
C GLU A 114 24.35 23.42 6.43
N GLU A 115 25.68 23.43 6.52
CA GLU A 115 26.36 24.16 7.58
C GLU A 115 26.10 25.65 7.34
N LYS A 116 25.42 26.30 8.28
CA LYS A 116 25.33 27.76 8.30
C LYS A 116 26.74 28.29 8.48
N VAL A 117 27.31 28.84 7.40
CA VAL A 117 28.51 29.67 7.50
C VAL A 117 28.11 30.88 8.31
N ILE A 118 28.63 30.97 9.54
CA ILE A 118 28.48 32.14 10.39
C ILE A 118 29.54 33.13 9.88
N GLU A 119 29.11 34.15 9.15
CA GLU A 119 29.93 35.33 8.83
C GLU A 119 30.18 36.18 10.08
#